data_AF-A0A1Q6YR10-F1
#
_entry.id   AF-A0A1Q6YR10-F1
#
_cell.length_a   1.000
_cell.length_b   1.000
_cell.length_c   1.000
_cell.angle_alpha   90.00
_cell.angle_beta   90.00
_cell.angle_gamma   90.00
#
_symmetry.space_group_name_H-M   'P 1'
#
loop_
_entity.id
_entity.type
_entity.pdbx_description
1 polymer ?
#
loop_
_entity_poly.entity_id
_entity_poly.type
_entity_poly.pdbx_seq_one_letter_code
_entity_poly.pdbx_strand_id
1 'polypeptide(L)'
;MTHRNSTESLDLVAGELVEVASREEILSTLDQNGKLDSMPFMPEMLQYCGKRFRVFMRADKTCDNIKQWSLRRAKNAVHLTGVRCDGTSHGNCDAGCLLFWNEAWLKKVAPDFVSASQVAQPALASSPDPRTDLTCTEQRLRESALRPDPLVPGNTLYTCQATELREFTSHLYWWDIRQYFRDIRSGNLRRGVGGDSKSERLLEVVLGILEVVRSLIITAFNKLQELRSGVHYPHIEGLLDTTPTCDLNLQPGEFVLVRTKDEILATLDHNNKNRGLLFDSEMVRYCGGTFRVLKRVNQIVDERTGKIMKMKSSCIILEGVACVSEYHRLCPRAIYHYWREAWLRRAE
;
A
#
# COMPACT_ATOMS: atom_id res chain seq x y z
N MET A 1 -17.13 18.43 -23.93
CA MET A 1 -15.80 18.82 -23.39
C MET A 1 -15.00 17.55 -23.19
N THR A 2 -13.71 17.63 -23.50
CA THR A 2 -12.76 16.54 -23.78
C THR A 2 -12.86 15.33 -22.86
N HIS A 3 -13.13 14.17 -23.46
CA HIS A 3 -13.01 12.86 -22.81
C HIS A 3 -11.61 12.70 -22.22
N ARG A 4 -11.50 12.46 -20.91
CA ARG A 4 -10.28 11.89 -20.33
C ARG A 4 -10.20 10.43 -20.74
N ASN A 5 -9.67 10.19 -21.93
CA ASN A 5 -9.08 8.89 -22.25
C ASN A 5 -7.99 8.59 -21.21
N SER A 6 -7.72 7.31 -20.94
CA SER A 6 -6.64 6.83 -20.06
C SER A 6 -5.22 7.29 -20.46
N THR A 7 -5.09 8.09 -21.52
CA THR A 7 -3.86 8.69 -22.01
C THR A 7 -3.47 10.02 -21.36
N GLU A 8 -4.35 10.72 -20.64
CA GLU A 8 -3.95 11.95 -19.91
C GLU A 8 -3.36 11.62 -18.53
N SER A 9 -2.05 11.36 -18.49
CA SER A 9 -1.25 11.31 -17.25
C SER A 9 -1.18 12.71 -16.64
N LEU A 10 -1.48 12.86 -15.35
CA LEU A 10 -1.31 14.10 -14.61
C LEU A 10 0.16 14.32 -14.20
N ASP A 11 0.99 13.29 -14.32
CA ASP A 11 2.40 13.30 -13.91
C ASP A 11 2.59 13.74 -12.45
N LEU A 12 1.72 13.21 -11.57
CA LEU A 12 1.75 13.55 -10.14
C LEU A 12 3.07 13.16 -9.47
N VAL A 13 3.49 13.97 -8.51
CA VAL A 13 4.65 13.74 -7.64
C VAL A 13 4.26 13.74 -6.17
N ALA A 14 5.10 13.14 -5.33
CA ALA A 14 4.89 13.10 -3.88
C ALA A 14 4.76 14.51 -3.29
N GLY A 15 3.76 14.70 -2.43
CA GLY A 15 3.44 15.95 -1.75
C GLY A 15 2.39 16.83 -2.44
N GLU A 16 2.09 16.61 -3.73
CA GLU A 16 1.09 17.39 -4.45
C GLU A 16 -0.31 17.24 -3.84
N LEU A 17 -1.09 18.33 -3.85
CA LEU A 17 -2.48 18.32 -3.42
C LEU A 17 -3.39 17.94 -4.60
N VAL A 18 -4.24 16.96 -4.38
CA VAL A 18 -5.21 16.49 -5.37
C VAL A 18 -6.59 16.36 -4.76
N GLU A 19 -7.60 16.48 -5.59
CA GLU A 19 -8.99 16.14 -5.26
C GLU A 19 -9.36 14.84 -5.98
N VAL A 20 -9.97 13.93 -5.25
CA VAL A 20 -10.58 12.75 -5.87
C VAL A 20 -11.80 13.22 -6.65
N ALA A 21 -11.91 12.81 -7.90
CA ALA A 21 -13.04 13.17 -8.75
C ALA A 21 -14.38 12.75 -8.10
N SER A 22 -15.47 13.37 -8.55
CA SER A 22 -16.80 13.00 -8.08
C SER A 22 -17.12 11.55 -8.40
N ARG A 23 -18.09 10.98 -7.68
CA ARG A 23 -18.54 9.61 -7.91
C ARG A 23 -18.96 9.40 -9.36
N GLU A 24 -19.74 10.32 -9.90
CA GLU A 24 -20.30 10.24 -11.25
C GLU A 24 -19.20 10.30 -12.31
N GLU A 25 -18.22 11.19 -12.13
CA GLU A 25 -17.04 11.26 -12.99
C GLU A 25 -16.27 9.94 -12.96
N ILE A 26 -15.98 9.38 -11.79
CA ILE A 26 -15.24 8.13 -11.67
C ILE A 26 -16.02 6.98 -12.31
N LEU A 27 -17.29 6.80 -11.96
CA LEU A 27 -18.14 5.73 -12.49
C LEU A 27 -18.22 5.77 -14.03
N SER A 28 -18.18 6.97 -14.62
CA SER A 28 -18.14 7.13 -16.08
C SER A 28 -16.84 6.64 -16.74
N THR A 29 -15.75 6.50 -15.98
CA THR A 29 -14.47 5.96 -16.46
C THR A 29 -14.35 4.45 -16.37
N LEU A 30 -15.23 3.79 -15.60
CA LEU A 30 -15.10 2.37 -15.31
C LEU A 30 -15.83 1.51 -16.34
N ASP A 31 -15.25 0.35 -16.64
CA ASP A 31 -15.90 -0.70 -17.39
C ASP A 31 -17.03 -1.37 -16.58
N GLN A 32 -17.71 -2.32 -17.22
CA GLN A 32 -18.80 -3.09 -16.60
C GLN A 32 -18.40 -3.90 -15.36
N ASN A 33 -17.09 -4.12 -15.14
CA ASN A 33 -16.53 -4.82 -13.99
C ASN A 33 -15.99 -3.85 -12.94
N GLY A 34 -16.27 -2.54 -13.06
CA GLY A 34 -15.79 -1.54 -12.10
C GLY A 34 -14.29 -1.24 -12.21
N LYS A 35 -13.69 -1.44 -13.39
CA LYS A 35 -12.24 -1.30 -13.61
C LYS A 35 -11.92 -0.20 -14.62
N LEU A 36 -10.77 0.46 -14.44
CA LEU A 36 -10.12 1.29 -15.45
C LEU A 36 -8.71 0.76 -15.68
N ASP A 37 -8.35 0.44 -16.93
CA ASP A 37 -7.07 -0.21 -17.27
C ASP A 37 -6.79 -1.46 -16.41
N SER A 38 -7.82 -2.28 -16.21
CA SER A 38 -7.85 -3.44 -15.30
C SER A 38 -7.71 -3.12 -13.81
N MET A 39 -7.46 -1.88 -13.40
CA MET A 39 -7.37 -1.49 -11.98
C MET A 39 -8.78 -1.40 -11.39
N PRO A 40 -9.11 -2.21 -10.36
CA PRO A 40 -10.40 -2.10 -9.70
C PRO A 40 -10.55 -0.77 -8.96
N PHE A 41 -11.66 -0.08 -9.21
CA PHE A 41 -12.20 0.90 -8.28
C PHE A 41 -13.10 0.14 -7.30
N MET A 42 -12.82 0.19 -6.01
CA MET A 42 -13.53 -0.62 -5.01
C MET A 42 -14.65 0.19 -4.35
N PRO A 43 -15.74 -0.43 -3.86
CA PRO A 43 -16.78 0.29 -3.13
C PRO A 43 -16.25 1.12 -1.95
N GLU A 44 -15.23 0.64 -1.23
CA GLU A 44 -14.56 1.38 -0.15
C GLU A 44 -13.94 2.71 -0.61
N MET A 45 -13.65 2.86 -1.91
CA MET A 45 -13.05 4.07 -2.46
C MET A 45 -14.06 5.21 -2.62
N LEU A 46 -15.37 4.90 -2.70
CA LEU A 46 -16.45 5.88 -2.89
C LEU A 46 -16.50 6.94 -1.80
N GLN A 47 -16.16 6.57 -0.56
CA GLN A 47 -16.17 7.47 0.59
C GLN A 47 -15.15 8.62 0.47
N TYR A 48 -14.20 8.51 -0.47
CA TYR A 48 -13.16 9.51 -0.69
C TYR A 48 -13.47 10.44 -1.87
N CYS A 49 -14.51 10.17 -2.67
CA CYS A 49 -14.90 11.02 -3.79
C CYS A 49 -15.18 12.46 -3.35
N GLY A 50 -14.69 13.43 -4.13
CA GLY A 50 -14.82 14.87 -3.85
C GLY A 50 -13.95 15.39 -2.69
N LYS A 51 -13.16 14.53 -2.02
CA LYS A 51 -12.27 14.94 -0.94
C LYS A 51 -10.87 15.22 -1.46
N ARG A 52 -10.15 16.08 -0.72
CA ARG A 52 -8.77 16.48 -1.04
C ARG A 52 -7.77 15.72 -0.20
N PHE A 53 -6.68 15.29 -0.83
CA PHE A 53 -5.59 14.55 -0.19
C PHE A 53 -4.25 15.00 -0.75
N ARG A 54 -3.19 14.75 0.01
CA ARG A 54 -1.83 14.83 -0.50
C ARG A 54 -1.41 13.50 -1.11
N VAL A 55 -0.78 13.55 -2.26
CA VAL A 55 -0.07 12.41 -2.84
C VAL A 55 1.01 11.98 -1.85
N PHE A 56 0.88 10.76 -1.33
CA PHE A 56 1.86 10.17 -0.43
C PHE A 56 3.12 9.79 -1.21
N MET A 57 2.95 8.93 -2.20
CA MET A 57 3.99 8.49 -3.12
C MET A 57 3.40 8.13 -4.47
N ARG A 58 4.19 8.26 -5.53
CA ARG A 58 3.87 7.67 -6.83
C ARG A 58 4.03 6.16 -6.75
N ALA A 59 3.01 5.42 -7.18
CA ALA A 59 2.92 3.98 -7.06
C ALA A 59 3.43 3.25 -8.32
N ASP A 60 4.47 3.77 -8.98
CA ASP A 60 4.97 3.22 -10.24
C ASP A 60 5.59 1.81 -10.11
N LYS A 61 5.81 1.34 -8.87
CA LYS A 61 6.22 -0.03 -8.59
C LYS A 61 5.56 -0.56 -7.33
N THR A 62 5.43 -1.88 -7.24
CA THR A 62 4.82 -2.60 -6.11
C THR A 62 5.39 -4.02 -6.01
N CYS A 63 5.41 -4.60 -4.81
CA CYS A 63 5.70 -6.01 -4.60
C CYS A 63 4.48 -6.88 -4.93
N ASP A 64 4.73 -8.08 -5.48
CA ASP A 64 3.74 -9.12 -5.79
C ASP A 64 3.89 -10.28 -4.80
N ASN A 65 2.86 -10.51 -3.97
CA ASN A 65 2.80 -11.63 -3.04
C ASN A 65 1.80 -12.73 -3.47
N ILE A 66 1.19 -12.61 -4.66
CA ILE A 66 0.25 -13.62 -5.20
C ILE A 66 1.00 -14.85 -5.69
N LYS A 67 2.17 -14.64 -6.31
CA LYS A 67 3.08 -15.69 -6.77
C LYS A 67 4.40 -15.59 -5.99
N GLN A 68 5.48 -16.11 -6.58
CA GLN A 68 6.82 -15.82 -6.08
C GLN A 68 7.05 -14.31 -6.04
N TRP A 69 7.67 -13.85 -4.96
CA TRP A 69 7.95 -12.44 -4.76
C TRP A 69 8.67 -11.84 -5.97
N SER A 70 8.10 -10.77 -6.51
CA SER A 70 8.67 -10.02 -7.61
C SER A 70 8.23 -8.56 -7.51
N LEU A 71 8.92 -7.67 -8.23
CA LEU A 71 8.43 -6.32 -8.43
C LEU A 71 7.55 -6.26 -9.67
N ARG A 72 6.55 -5.39 -9.60
CA ARG A 72 5.65 -5.07 -10.70
C ARG A 72 5.57 -3.58 -10.88
N ARG A 73 5.29 -3.15 -12.10
CA ARG A 73 5.10 -1.76 -12.50
C ARG A 73 3.60 -1.49 -12.65
N ALA A 74 3.10 -0.52 -11.91
CA ALA A 74 1.82 0.12 -12.20
C ALA A 74 2.07 1.36 -13.06
N LYS A 75 1.09 1.73 -13.90
CA LYS A 75 1.14 2.97 -14.69
C LYS A 75 0.12 3.95 -14.13
N ASN A 76 0.44 5.24 -14.18
CA ASN A 76 -0.46 6.34 -13.83
C ASN A 76 -1.13 6.12 -12.47
N ALA A 77 -0.37 5.65 -11.48
CA ALA A 77 -0.89 5.25 -10.20
C ALA A 77 -0.16 5.99 -9.07
N VAL A 78 -0.92 6.45 -8.08
CA VAL A 78 -0.40 7.06 -6.85
C VAL A 78 -1.03 6.43 -5.62
N HIS A 79 -0.39 6.63 -4.48
CA HIS A 79 -0.97 6.45 -3.17
C HIS A 79 -1.28 7.81 -2.54
N LEU A 80 -2.39 7.90 -1.82
CA LEU A 80 -2.80 9.12 -1.11
C LEU A 80 -2.56 8.96 0.41
N THR A 81 -2.21 10.07 1.05
CA THR A 81 -1.82 10.09 2.48
C THR A 81 -2.99 9.67 3.37
N GLY A 82 -2.80 8.60 4.15
CA GLY A 82 -3.81 8.10 5.09
C GLY A 82 -5.00 7.37 4.44
N VAL A 83 -5.02 7.20 3.11
CA VAL A 83 -6.17 6.63 2.38
C VAL A 83 -5.99 5.13 2.19
N ARG A 84 -6.57 4.36 3.10
CA ARG A 84 -6.50 2.89 3.13
C ARG A 84 -7.89 2.26 2.98
N CYS A 85 -7.92 1.02 2.49
CA CYS A 85 -9.13 0.22 2.40
C CYS A 85 -9.59 -0.16 3.82
N ASP A 86 -10.89 0.04 4.11
CA ASP A 86 -11.49 -0.36 5.39
C ASP A 86 -12.00 -1.82 5.39
N GLY A 87 -12.10 -2.44 4.21
CA GLY A 87 -12.48 -3.84 4.00
C GLY A 87 -13.96 -4.13 4.20
N THR A 88 -14.81 -3.12 4.40
CA THR A 88 -16.24 -3.27 4.70
C THR A 88 -17.02 -3.97 3.59
N SER A 89 -16.61 -3.82 2.32
CA SER A 89 -17.20 -4.51 1.17
C SER A 89 -16.44 -5.78 0.78
N HIS A 90 -15.38 -6.12 1.52
CA HIS A 90 -14.54 -7.30 1.31
C HIS A 90 -14.55 -8.24 2.52
N GLY A 91 -15.75 -8.51 3.04
CA GLY A 91 -15.95 -9.44 4.15
C GLY A 91 -15.30 -8.97 5.46
N ASN A 92 -15.29 -7.66 5.73
CA ASN A 92 -14.59 -7.07 6.87
C ASN A 92 -13.11 -7.46 6.91
N CYS A 93 -12.42 -7.32 5.78
CA CYS A 93 -10.98 -7.58 5.67
C CYS A 93 -10.18 -6.58 6.51
N ASP A 94 -9.34 -7.07 7.42
CA ASP A 94 -8.61 -6.21 8.36
C ASP A 94 -7.26 -5.71 7.83
N ALA A 95 -6.92 -6.00 6.57
CA ALA A 95 -5.57 -5.77 6.03
C ALA A 95 -5.15 -4.30 5.95
N GLY A 96 -6.10 -3.36 5.82
CA GLY A 96 -5.78 -1.92 5.79
C GLY A 96 -4.87 -1.53 4.61
N CYS A 97 -5.05 -2.19 3.45
CA CYS A 97 -4.21 -1.96 2.28
C CYS A 97 -4.26 -0.49 1.83
N LEU A 98 -3.10 0.08 1.51
CA LEU A 98 -3.05 1.41 0.89
C LEU A 98 -3.74 1.34 -0.47
N LEU A 99 -4.54 2.35 -0.82
CA LEU A 99 -5.28 2.31 -2.08
C LEU A 99 -4.41 2.77 -3.25
N PHE A 100 -4.48 2.06 -4.38
CA PHE A 100 -3.97 2.54 -5.65
C PHE A 100 -5.01 3.48 -6.26
N TRP A 101 -4.58 4.67 -6.64
CA TRP A 101 -5.40 5.66 -7.32
C TRP A 101 -4.87 5.85 -8.73
N ASN A 102 -5.67 5.52 -9.74
CA ASN A 102 -5.37 5.91 -11.11
C ASN A 102 -5.46 7.45 -11.22
N GLU A 103 -4.49 8.08 -11.86
CA GLU A 103 -4.44 9.53 -12.05
C GLU A 103 -5.68 10.08 -12.77
N ALA A 104 -6.36 9.28 -13.60
CA ALA A 104 -7.61 9.66 -14.26
C ALA A 104 -8.75 9.96 -13.26
N TRP A 105 -8.70 9.38 -12.06
CA TRP A 105 -9.67 9.60 -10.98
C TRP A 105 -9.33 10.81 -10.10
N LEU A 106 -8.28 11.55 -10.43
CA LEU A 106 -7.77 12.66 -9.63
C LEU A 106 -7.82 13.98 -10.41
N LYS A 107 -7.85 15.09 -9.67
CA LYS A 107 -7.75 16.45 -10.20
C LYS A 107 -6.63 17.16 -9.46
N LYS A 108 -5.71 17.80 -10.19
CA LYS A 108 -4.74 18.71 -9.58
C LYS A 108 -5.47 19.89 -8.97
N VAL A 109 -5.14 20.22 -7.73
CA VAL A 109 -5.67 21.40 -7.06
C VAL A 109 -4.49 22.31 -6.75
N ALA A 110 -4.62 23.60 -7.07
CA ALA A 110 -3.63 24.58 -6.64
C ALA A 110 -3.54 24.57 -5.10
N PRO A 111 -2.34 24.70 -4.51
CA PRO A 111 -2.18 24.70 -3.05
C PRO A 111 -2.78 25.93 -2.34
N ASP A 112 -3.54 26.77 -3.04
CA ASP A 112 -4.04 28.03 -2.50
C ASP A 112 -5.22 27.82 -1.53
N PHE A 113 -5.09 28.43 -0.35
CA PHE A 113 -6.17 28.63 0.59
C PHE A 113 -7.35 29.27 -0.14
N VAL A 114 -8.47 28.54 -0.16
CA VAL A 114 -9.74 29.06 -0.69
C VAL A 114 -10.15 30.24 0.20
N SER A 115 -10.14 31.45 -0.35
CA SER A 115 -10.78 32.60 0.31
C SER A 115 -12.25 32.27 0.54
N ALA A 116 -12.81 32.69 1.69
CA ALA A 116 -14.21 32.43 2.06
C ALA A 116 -15.23 32.82 0.96
N SER A 117 -14.86 33.74 0.06
CA SER A 117 -15.65 34.15 -1.11
C SER A 117 -15.82 33.10 -2.21
N GLN A 118 -15.01 32.04 -2.26
CA GLN A 118 -15.13 30.95 -3.25
C GLN A 118 -15.98 29.77 -2.77
N VAL A 119 -16.35 29.74 -1.49
CA VAL A 119 -17.26 28.73 -0.90
C VAL A 119 -18.73 28.98 -1.32
N ALA A 120 -19.03 30.14 -1.89
CA ALA A 120 -20.38 30.56 -2.25
C ALA A 120 -20.79 30.29 -3.71
N GLN A 121 -19.96 29.63 -4.53
CA GLN A 121 -20.37 29.25 -5.89
C GLN A 121 -20.83 27.79 -5.93
N PRO A 122 -22.10 27.52 -6.31
CA PRO A 122 -22.55 26.17 -6.59
C PRO A 122 -21.73 25.61 -7.77
N ALA A 123 -21.15 24.43 -7.59
CA ALA A 123 -20.60 23.68 -8.70
C ALA A 123 -21.73 23.42 -9.72
N LEU A 124 -21.62 23.99 -10.92
CA LEU A 124 -22.52 23.67 -12.02
C LEU A 124 -22.39 22.16 -12.29
N ALA A 125 -23.47 21.44 -12.00
CA ALA A 125 -23.61 20.05 -12.38
C ALA A 125 -23.61 19.95 -13.91
N SER A 126 -22.59 19.31 -14.45
CA SER A 126 -22.55 18.92 -15.86
C SER A 126 -23.70 17.95 -16.14
N SER A 127 -24.52 18.26 -17.14
CA SER A 127 -25.66 17.44 -17.56
C SER A 127 -25.24 16.02 -17.97
N PRO A 128 -26.04 14.98 -17.68
CA PRO A 128 -25.76 13.61 -18.11
C PRO A 128 -25.87 13.46 -19.63
N ASP A 129 -24.84 12.86 -20.25
CA ASP A 129 -24.79 12.45 -21.66
C ASP A 129 -25.65 11.17 -21.83
N PRO A 130 -26.58 11.10 -22.80
CA PRO A 130 -27.48 9.96 -22.97
C PRO A 130 -26.76 8.82 -23.71
N ARG A 131 -25.93 8.05 -23.01
CA ARG A 131 -25.52 6.70 -23.43
C ARG A 131 -25.66 5.72 -22.27
N THR A 132 -26.77 4.98 -22.28
CA THR A 132 -27.27 4.20 -21.14
C THR A 132 -26.73 2.77 -21.00
N ASP A 133 -25.78 2.32 -21.83
CA ASP A 133 -25.43 0.88 -21.84
C ASP A 133 -24.00 0.52 -21.44
N LEU A 134 -23.11 1.48 -21.15
CA LEU A 134 -21.69 1.22 -20.86
C LEU A 134 -21.17 1.79 -19.53
N THR A 135 -21.97 2.52 -18.77
CA THR A 135 -21.53 3.16 -17.53
C THR A 135 -21.67 2.23 -16.33
N CYS A 136 -20.60 2.09 -15.56
CA CYS A 136 -20.62 1.35 -14.30
C CYS A 136 -21.58 2.04 -13.31
N THR A 137 -22.46 1.26 -12.66
CA THR A 137 -23.31 1.76 -11.57
C THR A 137 -22.71 1.37 -10.23
N GLU A 138 -23.10 2.06 -9.16
CA GLU A 138 -22.66 1.70 -7.80
C GLU A 138 -23.06 0.27 -7.42
N GLN A 139 -24.22 -0.19 -7.90
CA GLN A 139 -24.65 -1.58 -7.72
C GLN A 139 -23.69 -2.55 -8.42
N ARG A 140 -23.36 -2.31 -9.70
CA ARG A 140 -22.39 -3.14 -10.43
C ARG A 140 -21.01 -3.12 -9.78
N LEU A 141 -20.61 -1.98 -9.21
CA LEU A 141 -19.36 -1.87 -8.48
C LEU A 141 -19.32 -2.83 -7.27
N ARG A 142 -20.40 -2.85 -6.48
CA ARG A 142 -20.54 -3.78 -5.35
C ARG A 142 -20.58 -5.24 -5.79
N GLU A 143 -21.29 -5.53 -6.87
CA GLU A 143 -21.33 -6.88 -7.47
C GLU A 143 -19.95 -7.31 -7.99
N SER A 144 -19.17 -6.40 -8.58
CA SER A 144 -17.83 -6.69 -9.12
C SER A 144 -16.78 -7.02 -8.06
N ALA A 145 -16.98 -6.57 -6.81
CA ALA A 145 -16.14 -6.92 -5.67
C ALA A 145 -16.30 -8.40 -5.27
N LEU A 146 -17.32 -9.09 -5.80
CA LEU A 146 -17.67 -10.46 -5.48
C LEU A 146 -17.60 -11.34 -6.74
N ARG A 147 -17.09 -12.56 -6.60
CA ARG A 147 -17.12 -13.58 -7.65
C ARG A 147 -17.63 -14.91 -7.09
N PRO A 148 -18.48 -15.66 -7.80
CA PRO A 148 -18.82 -17.01 -7.40
C PRO A 148 -17.57 -17.90 -7.34
N ASP A 149 -17.45 -18.74 -6.31
CA ASP A 149 -16.40 -19.75 -6.25
C ASP A 149 -16.73 -20.89 -7.24
N PRO A 150 -15.91 -21.13 -8.29
CA PRO A 150 -16.20 -22.17 -9.27
C PRO A 150 -16.05 -23.58 -8.68
N LEU A 151 -15.36 -23.74 -7.55
CA LEU A 151 -15.11 -25.03 -6.91
C LEU A 151 -16.17 -25.38 -5.86
N VAL A 152 -16.82 -24.38 -5.27
CA VAL A 152 -17.76 -24.57 -4.15
C VAL A 152 -19.00 -23.72 -4.39
N PRO A 153 -20.12 -24.33 -4.86
CA PRO A 153 -21.37 -23.62 -5.06
C PRO A 153 -21.84 -22.90 -3.79
N GLY A 154 -22.22 -21.63 -3.93
CA GLY A 154 -22.68 -20.80 -2.81
C GLY A 154 -21.58 -20.10 -2.01
N ASN A 155 -20.30 -20.40 -2.26
CA ASN A 155 -19.20 -19.64 -1.70
C ASN A 155 -18.84 -18.43 -2.58
N THR A 156 -18.42 -17.33 -1.94
CA THR A 156 -18.06 -16.09 -2.62
C THR A 156 -16.59 -15.79 -2.44
N LEU A 157 -15.92 -15.47 -3.55
CA LEU A 157 -14.56 -14.96 -3.61
C LEU A 157 -14.62 -13.43 -3.69
N TYR A 158 -13.65 -12.79 -3.06
CA TYR A 158 -13.49 -11.35 -3.07
C TYR A 158 -12.50 -10.92 -4.15
N THR A 159 -12.82 -9.82 -4.81
CA THR A 159 -12.01 -9.22 -5.87
C THR A 159 -11.66 -7.79 -5.50
N CYS A 160 -10.40 -7.54 -5.19
CA CYS A 160 -9.89 -6.24 -4.78
C CYS A 160 -8.60 -5.90 -5.53
N GLN A 161 -8.05 -4.69 -5.30
CA GLN A 161 -6.78 -4.28 -5.90
C GLN A 161 -5.61 -5.20 -5.52
N ALA A 162 -5.65 -5.83 -4.34
CA ALA A 162 -4.60 -6.77 -3.93
C ALA A 162 -4.72 -8.11 -4.67
N THR A 163 -5.92 -8.66 -4.85
CA THR A 163 -6.12 -9.93 -5.58
C THR A 163 -5.91 -9.78 -7.09
N GLU A 164 -6.26 -8.61 -7.64
CA GLU A 164 -6.13 -8.31 -9.07
C GLU A 164 -4.81 -7.61 -9.41
N LEU A 165 -3.85 -7.55 -8.47
CA LEU A 165 -2.60 -6.81 -8.62
C LEU A 165 -1.92 -7.08 -9.96
N ARG A 166 -1.90 -8.34 -10.39
CA ARG A 166 -1.21 -8.77 -11.62
C ARG A 166 -1.93 -8.38 -12.90
N GLU A 167 -3.22 -8.06 -12.84
CA GLU A 167 -4.04 -7.71 -14.00
C GLU A 167 -3.82 -6.25 -14.45
N PHE A 168 -3.56 -5.33 -13.52
CA PHE A 168 -3.30 -3.92 -13.82
C PHE A 168 -1.83 -3.51 -13.71
N THR A 169 -0.93 -4.48 -13.53
CA THR A 169 0.52 -4.21 -13.47
C THR A 169 1.30 -5.14 -14.37
N SER A 170 2.46 -4.70 -14.85
CA SER A 170 3.39 -5.53 -15.62
C SER A 170 4.57 -5.97 -14.77
N HIS A 171 5.24 -7.07 -15.12
CA HIS A 171 6.49 -7.46 -14.44
C HIS A 171 7.53 -6.34 -14.52
N LEU A 172 8.21 -6.05 -13.41
CA LEU A 172 9.30 -5.08 -13.34
C LEU A 172 10.59 -5.82 -13.06
N TYR A 173 11.48 -5.85 -14.06
CA TYR A 173 12.76 -6.53 -13.93
C TYR A 173 13.65 -5.89 -12.89
N TRP A 174 14.39 -6.76 -12.21
CA TRP A 174 15.24 -6.37 -11.10
C TRP A 174 16.42 -5.47 -11.53
N TRP A 175 16.84 -5.56 -12.79
CA TRP A 175 17.91 -4.75 -13.40
C TRP A 175 17.41 -3.45 -14.06
N ASP A 176 16.10 -3.18 -14.08
CA ASP A 176 15.57 -1.97 -14.72
C ASP A 176 15.89 -0.72 -13.89
N ILE A 177 17.01 -0.06 -14.20
CA ILE A 177 17.48 1.13 -13.48
C ILE A 177 16.50 2.30 -13.55
N ARG A 178 15.61 2.34 -14.56
CA ARG A 178 14.62 3.42 -14.73
C ARG A 178 13.64 3.47 -13.57
N GLN A 179 13.52 2.41 -12.77
CA GLN A 179 12.72 2.44 -11.54
C GLN A 179 13.26 3.45 -10.52
N TYR A 180 14.58 3.48 -10.32
CA TYR A 180 15.20 4.37 -9.34
C TYR A 180 15.21 5.82 -9.81
N PHE A 181 15.40 6.05 -11.11
CA PHE A 181 15.22 7.38 -11.70
C PHE A 181 13.80 7.92 -11.50
N ARG A 182 12.79 7.05 -11.63
CA ARG A 182 11.39 7.41 -11.35
C ARG A 182 11.20 7.74 -9.87
N ASP A 183 11.75 6.95 -8.94
CA ASP A 183 11.62 7.21 -7.50
C ASP A 183 12.20 8.57 -7.09
N ILE A 184 13.35 8.96 -7.66
CA ILE A 184 13.97 10.27 -7.42
C ILE A 184 13.13 11.37 -8.06
N ARG A 185 12.76 11.23 -9.33
CA ARG A 185 12.00 12.23 -10.09
C ARG A 185 10.61 12.47 -9.50
N SER A 186 9.93 11.43 -9.04
CA SER A 186 8.60 11.52 -8.43
C SER A 186 8.62 12.09 -7.02
N GLY A 187 9.81 12.33 -6.46
CA GLY A 187 9.96 12.80 -5.09
C GLY A 187 9.65 11.75 -4.03
N ASN A 188 9.49 10.47 -4.38
CA ASN A 188 9.24 9.39 -3.42
C ASN A 188 10.36 9.26 -2.38
N LEU A 189 11.59 9.66 -2.73
CA LEU A 189 12.76 9.59 -1.85
C LEU A 189 13.07 10.91 -1.14
N ARG A 190 12.19 11.92 -1.25
CA ARG A 190 12.38 13.19 -0.53
C ARG A 190 12.26 12.97 0.97
N ARG A 191 13.17 13.56 1.73
CA ARG A 191 13.22 13.44 3.20
C ARG A 191 12.57 14.63 3.92
N GLY A 192 12.20 15.68 3.19
CA GLY A 192 11.58 16.88 3.76
C GLY A 192 12.59 17.72 4.57
N VAL A 193 13.87 17.57 4.26
CA VAL A 193 14.97 18.33 4.88
C VAL A 193 15.16 19.67 4.14
N GLY A 194 14.67 19.78 2.91
CA GLY A 194 14.77 20.99 2.09
C GLY A 194 13.54 21.91 2.14
N GLY A 195 13.76 23.21 2.29
CA GLY A 195 12.83 24.27 1.88
C GLY A 195 12.76 24.45 0.36
N ASP A 196 12.32 25.63 -0.09
CA ASP A 196 12.06 25.92 -1.51
C ASP A 196 13.28 26.36 -2.32
N SER A 197 14.47 26.46 -1.71
CA SER A 197 15.66 26.95 -2.42
C SER A 197 16.23 25.93 -3.42
N LYS A 198 17.00 26.43 -4.40
CA LYS A 198 17.66 25.56 -5.41
C LYS A 198 18.67 24.61 -4.78
N SER A 199 19.42 25.07 -3.78
CA SER A 199 20.42 24.26 -3.06
C SER A 199 19.77 23.13 -2.26
N GLU A 200 18.63 23.39 -1.63
CA GLU A 200 17.88 22.39 -0.88
C GLU A 200 17.24 21.35 -1.81
N ARG A 201 16.69 21.77 -2.95
CA ARG A 201 16.20 20.85 -3.99
C ARG A 201 17.32 19.96 -4.54
N LEU A 202 18.51 20.51 -4.72
CA LEU A 202 19.69 19.75 -5.13
C LEU A 202 20.10 18.74 -4.03
N LEU A 203 20.10 19.15 -2.76
CA LEU A 203 20.39 18.27 -1.63
C LEU A 203 19.42 17.08 -1.57
N GLU A 204 18.12 17.30 -1.73
CA GLU A 204 17.12 16.22 -1.77
C GLU A 204 17.38 15.22 -2.91
N VAL A 205 17.77 15.71 -4.10
CA VAL A 205 18.17 14.84 -5.21
C VAL A 205 19.41 14.01 -4.86
N VAL A 206 20.44 14.64 -4.27
CA VAL A 206 21.66 13.95 -3.83
C VAL A 206 21.34 12.88 -2.77
N LEU A 207 20.53 13.21 -1.76
CA LEU A 207 20.10 12.27 -0.73
C LEU A 207 19.29 11.09 -1.32
N GLY A 208 18.43 11.36 -2.31
CA GLY A 208 17.71 10.31 -3.04
C GLY A 208 18.65 9.38 -3.81
N ILE A 209 19.68 9.92 -4.48
CA ILE A 209 20.72 9.12 -5.15
C ILE A 209 21.46 8.25 -4.13
N LEU A 210 21.86 8.82 -2.99
CA LEU A 210 22.55 8.07 -1.94
C LEU A 210 21.69 6.92 -1.39
N GLU A 211 20.37 7.11 -1.25
CA GLU A 211 19.46 6.04 -0.83
C GLU A 211 19.39 4.91 -1.85
N VAL A 212 19.33 5.24 -3.15
CA VAL A 212 19.38 4.24 -4.23
C VAL A 212 20.70 3.47 -4.18
N VAL A 213 21.83 4.17 -4.04
CA VAL A 213 23.16 3.54 -3.93
C VAL A 213 23.22 2.60 -2.73
N ARG A 214 22.74 3.05 -1.56
CA ARG A 214 22.63 2.21 -0.35
C ARG A 214 21.81 0.95 -0.61
N SER A 215 20.62 1.09 -1.20
CA SER A 215 19.74 -0.05 -1.51
C SER A 215 20.40 -1.05 -2.48
N LEU A 216 21.14 -0.55 -3.49
CA LEU A 216 21.89 -1.39 -4.43
C LEU A 216 23.06 -2.11 -3.75
N ILE A 217 23.82 -1.44 -2.88
CA ILE A 217 24.92 -2.05 -2.12
C ILE A 217 24.39 -3.19 -1.24
N ILE A 218 23.31 -2.95 -0.51
CA ILE A 218 22.69 -3.97 0.35
C ILE A 218 22.19 -5.15 -0.50
N THR A 219 21.54 -4.87 -1.64
CA THR A 219 21.06 -5.92 -2.56
C THR A 219 22.23 -6.77 -3.09
N ALA A 220 23.31 -6.14 -3.53
CA ALA A 220 24.50 -6.82 -4.04
C ALA A 220 25.19 -7.64 -2.95
N PHE A 221 25.33 -7.07 -1.75
CA PHE A 221 25.87 -7.75 -0.58
C PHE A 221 25.04 -9.00 -0.26
N ASN A 222 23.73 -8.86 -0.10
CA ASN A 222 22.84 -9.98 0.21
C ASN A 222 22.87 -11.05 -0.87
N LYS A 223 22.93 -10.66 -2.15
CA LYS A 223 23.02 -11.64 -3.24
C LYS A 223 24.34 -12.42 -3.20
N LEU A 224 25.44 -11.76 -2.88
CA LEU A 224 26.75 -12.41 -2.72
C LEU A 224 26.76 -13.35 -1.51
N GLN A 225 26.13 -12.95 -0.40
CA GLN A 225 26.00 -13.77 0.79
C GLN A 225 25.14 -15.01 0.52
N GLU A 226 24.02 -14.88 -0.17
CA GLU A 226 23.18 -16.01 -0.60
C GLU A 226 24.00 -17.03 -1.41
N LEU A 227 24.80 -16.57 -2.38
CA LEU A 227 25.66 -17.43 -3.21
C LEU A 227 26.76 -18.16 -2.44
N ARG A 228 27.14 -17.66 -1.26
CA ARG A 228 28.20 -18.22 -0.41
C ARG A 228 27.64 -18.89 0.84
N SER A 229 26.32 -19.06 0.94
CA SER A 229 25.64 -19.52 2.15
C SER A 229 26.03 -18.71 3.41
N GLY A 230 26.25 -17.42 3.22
CA GLY A 230 26.61 -16.46 4.26
C GLY A 230 25.40 -15.80 4.91
N VAL A 231 25.69 -14.77 5.71
CA VAL A 231 24.69 -14.05 6.51
C VAL A 231 24.13 -12.84 5.74
N HIS A 232 22.81 -12.73 5.64
CA HIS A 232 22.11 -11.58 5.05
C HIS A 232 22.12 -10.35 5.98
N TYR A 233 22.07 -9.15 5.40
CA TYR A 233 21.83 -7.89 6.09
C TYR A 233 20.38 -7.41 5.87
N PRO A 234 19.65 -7.02 6.94
CA PRO A 234 20.02 -7.17 8.34
C PRO A 234 19.98 -8.65 8.74
N HIS A 235 20.86 -9.05 9.65
CA HIS A 235 20.89 -10.43 10.12
C HIS A 235 19.64 -10.74 10.92
N ILE A 236 18.87 -11.74 10.48
CA ILE A 236 17.69 -12.29 11.15
C ILE A 236 17.81 -13.80 11.06
N GLU A 237 17.90 -14.43 12.21
CA GLU A 237 18.02 -15.88 12.32
C GLU A 237 17.31 -16.34 13.59
N GLY A 238 16.21 -17.06 13.39
CA GLY A 238 15.53 -17.82 14.43
C GLY A 238 16.13 -19.22 14.54
N LEU A 239 16.09 -19.76 15.76
CA LEU A 239 16.73 -21.03 16.10
C LEU A 239 15.76 -22.05 16.72
N LEU A 240 14.49 -21.68 16.87
CA LEU A 240 13.52 -22.51 17.59
C LEU A 240 12.86 -23.55 16.68
N ASP A 241 12.66 -24.76 17.21
CA ASP A 241 11.77 -25.75 16.59
C ASP A 241 10.30 -25.45 16.90
N THR A 242 10.02 -24.92 18.10
CA THR A 242 8.68 -24.54 18.55
C THR A 242 8.67 -23.11 19.04
N THR A 243 7.78 -22.29 18.48
CA THR A 243 7.69 -20.86 18.77
C THR A 243 6.73 -20.56 19.92
N PRO A 244 7.07 -19.61 20.81
CA PRO A 244 6.25 -19.29 21.97
C PRO A 244 4.92 -18.63 21.58
N THR A 245 3.93 -18.80 22.44
CA THR A 245 2.67 -18.04 22.40
C THR A 245 2.64 -17.00 23.50
N CYS A 246 2.05 -15.86 23.18
CA CYS A 246 1.73 -14.83 24.14
C CYS A 246 0.34 -14.29 23.77
N ASP A 247 -0.50 -14.13 24.77
CA ASP A 247 -1.81 -13.50 24.63
C ASP A 247 -1.89 -12.35 25.63
N LEU A 248 -1.59 -11.15 25.14
CA LEU A 248 -1.70 -9.89 25.89
C LEU A 248 -3.10 -9.29 25.74
N ASN A 249 -3.92 -9.85 24.85
CA ASN A 249 -5.23 -9.34 24.46
C ASN A 249 -5.21 -7.83 24.20
N LEU A 250 -4.25 -7.36 23.39
CA LEU A 250 -4.05 -5.94 23.11
C LEU A 250 -5.26 -5.37 22.38
N GLN A 251 -5.73 -4.22 22.86
CA GLN A 251 -6.86 -3.49 22.28
C GLN A 251 -6.40 -2.28 21.45
N PRO A 252 -7.14 -1.90 20.39
CA PRO A 252 -6.93 -0.64 19.70
C PRO A 252 -6.87 0.55 20.66
N GLY A 253 -5.91 1.44 20.46
CA GLY A 253 -5.67 2.62 21.29
C GLY A 253 -4.64 2.43 22.40
N GLU A 254 -4.32 1.19 22.80
CA GLU A 254 -3.27 0.92 23.78
C GLU A 254 -1.87 1.25 23.23
N PHE A 255 -0.95 1.68 24.10
CA PHE A 255 0.46 1.86 23.74
C PHE A 255 1.26 0.60 24.05
N VAL A 256 2.15 0.25 23.12
CA VAL A 256 3.02 -0.92 23.24
C VAL A 256 4.44 -0.59 22.86
N LEU A 257 5.37 -1.18 23.58
CA LEU A 257 6.78 -1.22 23.23
C LEU A 257 7.01 -2.46 22.35
N VAL A 258 7.55 -2.25 21.15
CA VAL A 258 8.08 -3.34 20.33
C VAL A 258 9.37 -3.82 21.00
N ARG A 259 9.47 -5.13 21.23
CA ARG A 259 10.65 -5.74 21.83
C ARG A 259 11.91 -5.44 21.03
N THR A 260 13.05 -5.56 21.70
CA THR A 260 14.34 -5.41 21.03
C THR A 260 14.51 -6.50 19.97
N LYS A 261 15.42 -6.26 19.00
CA LYS A 261 15.70 -7.21 17.93
C LYS A 261 16.03 -8.59 18.50
N ASP A 262 16.95 -8.68 19.44
CA ASP A 262 17.43 -9.94 20.01
C ASP A 262 16.33 -10.69 20.76
N GLU A 263 15.49 -9.98 21.51
CA GLU A 263 14.32 -10.56 22.17
C GLU A 263 13.32 -11.14 21.16
N ILE A 264 13.13 -10.51 20.00
CA ILE A 264 12.26 -11.02 18.95
C ILE A 264 12.91 -12.24 18.28
N LEU A 265 14.20 -12.18 17.91
CA LEU A 265 14.92 -13.29 17.28
C LEU A 265 14.84 -14.57 18.13
N ALA A 266 14.93 -14.42 19.46
CA ALA A 266 14.78 -15.52 20.41
C ALA A 266 13.37 -16.18 20.42
N THR A 267 12.40 -15.62 19.68
CA THR A 267 11.04 -16.19 19.52
C THR A 267 10.76 -16.78 18.14
N LEU A 268 11.73 -16.75 17.23
CA LEU A 268 11.56 -17.15 15.83
C LEU A 268 12.01 -18.60 15.58
N ASP A 269 11.31 -19.26 14.67
CA ASP A 269 11.72 -20.54 14.11
C ASP A 269 12.84 -20.40 13.06
N HIS A 270 13.35 -21.54 12.58
CA HIS A 270 14.37 -21.60 11.52
C HIS A 270 13.97 -20.93 10.20
N ASN A 271 12.68 -20.60 10.01
CA ASN A 271 12.16 -19.86 8.86
C ASN A 271 11.89 -18.38 9.19
N ASN A 272 12.41 -17.89 10.33
CA ASN A 272 12.21 -16.55 10.86
C ASN A 272 10.72 -16.22 11.14
N LYS A 273 9.91 -17.22 11.47
CA LYS A 273 8.48 -17.05 11.77
C LYS A 273 8.18 -17.25 13.25
N ASN A 274 7.12 -16.62 13.74
CA ASN A 274 6.46 -17.00 14.98
C ASN A 274 4.98 -17.33 14.68
N ARG A 275 4.57 -18.56 15.00
CA ARG A 275 3.23 -19.08 14.69
C ARG A 275 2.81 -18.80 13.23
N GLY A 276 3.72 -19.06 12.29
CA GLY A 276 3.49 -18.90 10.86
C GLY A 276 3.59 -17.46 10.32
N LEU A 277 3.75 -16.45 11.18
CA LEU A 277 3.95 -15.05 10.74
C LEU A 277 5.45 -14.75 10.66
N LEU A 278 5.90 -14.32 9.48
CA LEU A 278 7.29 -13.94 9.21
C LEU A 278 7.65 -12.63 9.93
N PHE A 279 8.80 -12.63 10.60
CA PHE A 279 9.47 -11.41 11.01
C PHE A 279 10.40 -10.95 9.88
N ASP A 280 9.95 -9.95 9.13
CA ASP A 280 10.64 -9.44 7.93
C ASP A 280 11.75 -8.44 8.30
N SER A 281 12.76 -8.28 7.42
CA SER A 281 13.87 -7.34 7.61
C SER A 281 13.44 -5.89 7.84
N GLU A 282 12.34 -5.46 7.22
CA GLU A 282 11.76 -4.13 7.40
C GLU A 282 11.24 -3.88 8.82
N MET A 283 10.92 -4.95 9.56
CA MET A 283 10.38 -4.84 10.92
C MET A 283 11.46 -4.43 11.93
N VAL A 284 12.75 -4.70 11.63
CA VAL A 284 13.89 -4.45 12.53
C VAL A 284 14.00 -2.97 12.90
N ARG A 285 13.68 -2.05 11.98
CA ARG A 285 13.77 -0.60 12.23
C ARG A 285 12.82 -0.11 13.34
N TYR A 286 11.79 -0.89 13.65
CA TYR A 286 10.79 -0.55 14.66
C TYR A 286 11.07 -1.20 16.02
N CYS A 287 12.07 -2.08 16.12
CA CYS A 287 12.46 -2.71 17.38
C CYS A 287 12.86 -1.66 18.43
N GLY A 288 12.37 -1.83 19.65
CA GLY A 288 12.59 -0.89 20.75
C GLY A 288 11.77 0.40 20.69
N GLY A 289 10.93 0.59 19.67
CA GLY A 289 10.04 1.75 19.56
C GLY A 289 8.71 1.54 20.29
N THR A 290 8.12 2.64 20.76
CA THR A 290 6.78 2.66 21.36
C THR A 290 5.76 3.15 20.34
N PHE A 291 4.70 2.39 20.12
CA PHE A 291 3.66 2.70 19.14
C PHE A 291 2.27 2.46 19.72
N ARG A 292 1.27 3.13 19.15
CA ARG A 292 -0.13 2.88 19.46
C ARG A 292 -0.65 1.70 18.65
N VAL A 293 -1.41 0.82 19.28
CA VAL A 293 -2.14 -0.26 18.62
C VAL A 293 -3.23 0.37 17.75
N LEU A 294 -3.12 0.19 16.44
CA LEU A 294 -4.11 0.69 15.49
C LEU A 294 -5.30 -0.27 15.40
N LYS A 295 -5.03 -1.56 15.20
CA LYS A 295 -6.07 -2.55 14.92
C LYS A 295 -5.61 -3.97 15.23
N ARG A 296 -6.54 -4.82 15.67
CA ARG A 296 -6.37 -6.28 15.71
C ARG A 296 -6.87 -6.90 14.41
N VAL A 297 -6.07 -7.75 13.79
CA VAL A 297 -6.36 -8.41 12.51
C VAL A 297 -6.92 -9.79 12.80
N ASN A 298 -8.20 -9.98 12.52
CA ASN A 298 -8.90 -11.25 12.73
C ASN A 298 -9.04 -12.03 11.44
N GLN A 299 -9.19 -11.33 10.31
CA GLN A 299 -9.33 -11.95 9.01
C GLN A 299 -8.86 -11.04 7.88
N ILE A 300 -8.40 -11.65 6.80
CA ILE A 300 -8.01 -10.95 5.57
C ILE A 300 -8.52 -11.71 4.35
N VAL A 301 -8.60 -11.04 3.21
CA VAL A 301 -8.72 -11.70 1.91
C VAL A 301 -7.34 -12.25 1.52
N ASP A 302 -7.26 -13.55 1.25
CA ASP A 302 -6.08 -14.18 0.66
C ASP A 302 -5.88 -13.68 -0.77
N GLU A 303 -4.77 -12.99 -1.03
CA GLU A 303 -4.53 -12.32 -2.31
C GLU A 303 -4.53 -13.29 -3.51
N ARG A 304 -4.16 -14.55 -3.30
CA ARG A 304 -4.06 -15.55 -4.37
C ARG A 304 -5.40 -16.16 -4.75
N THR A 305 -6.25 -16.39 -3.76
CA THR A 305 -7.50 -17.14 -3.94
C THR A 305 -8.75 -16.28 -3.85
N GLY A 306 -8.66 -15.06 -3.31
CA GLY A 306 -9.81 -14.22 -3.01
C GLY A 306 -10.66 -14.72 -1.84
N LYS A 307 -10.23 -15.77 -1.13
CA LYS A 307 -10.99 -16.35 0.01
C LYS A 307 -10.70 -15.58 1.29
N ILE A 308 -11.66 -15.55 2.22
CA ILE A 308 -11.40 -15.05 3.57
C ILE A 308 -10.53 -16.05 4.32
N MET A 309 -9.39 -15.58 4.81
CA MET A 309 -8.48 -16.29 5.69
C MET A 309 -8.65 -15.73 7.10
N LYS A 310 -9.03 -16.60 8.05
CA LYS A 310 -9.08 -16.26 9.48
C LYS A 310 -7.73 -16.48 10.13
N MET A 311 -7.32 -15.51 10.96
CA MET A 311 -6.08 -15.60 11.72
C MET A 311 -6.25 -16.62 12.85
N LYS A 312 -5.31 -17.58 12.93
CA LYS A 312 -5.28 -18.58 14.01
C LYS A 312 -4.64 -18.06 15.30
N SER A 313 -3.91 -16.96 15.21
CA SER A 313 -3.20 -16.34 16.33
C SER A 313 -3.27 -14.83 16.17
N SER A 314 -3.17 -14.11 17.28
CA SER A 314 -3.28 -12.65 17.31
C SER A 314 -2.28 -11.97 16.36
N CYS A 315 -2.80 -11.08 15.52
CA CYS A 315 -2.04 -10.22 14.62
C CYS A 315 -2.41 -8.77 14.95
N ILE A 316 -1.42 -7.94 15.22
CA ILE A 316 -1.62 -6.54 15.60
C ILE A 316 -1.04 -5.64 14.52
N ILE A 317 -1.77 -4.58 14.15
CA ILE A 317 -1.26 -3.47 13.35
C ILE A 317 -0.95 -2.32 14.30
N LEU A 318 0.24 -1.74 14.17
CA LEU A 318 0.67 -0.57 14.92
C LEU A 318 0.58 0.68 14.04
N GLU A 319 0.19 1.80 14.64
CA GLU A 319 0.02 3.07 13.93
C GLU A 319 1.35 3.62 13.42
N GLY A 320 1.38 4.04 12.15
CA GLY A 320 2.60 4.56 11.52
C GLY A 320 3.66 3.50 11.21
N VAL A 321 3.40 2.22 11.52
CA VAL A 321 4.35 1.12 11.34
C VAL A 321 4.01 0.32 10.09
N ALA A 322 4.62 0.71 8.97
CA ALA A 322 4.44 0.07 7.68
C ALA A 322 5.80 -0.24 7.03
N CYS A 323 5.80 -1.14 6.06
CA CYS A 323 6.98 -1.44 5.26
C CYS A 323 7.45 -0.19 4.50
N VAL A 324 8.70 0.22 4.69
CA VAL A 324 9.33 1.34 3.95
C VAL A 324 10.19 0.87 2.79
N SER A 325 10.40 -0.45 2.69
CA SER A 325 11.09 -1.12 1.60
C SER A 325 12.57 -0.74 1.44
N GLU A 326 13.28 -0.49 2.53
CA GLU A 326 14.73 -0.31 2.54
C GLU A 326 15.46 -1.54 1.95
N TYR A 327 14.93 -2.73 2.21
CA TYR A 327 15.41 -4.05 1.76
C TYR A 327 14.57 -4.63 0.60
N HIS A 328 13.41 -4.04 0.30
CA HIS A 328 12.51 -4.46 -0.78
C HIS A 328 12.50 -3.48 -1.96
N ARG A 329 13.69 -2.98 -2.33
CA ARG A 329 13.93 -2.15 -3.52
C ARG A 329 13.06 -0.89 -3.58
N LEU A 330 12.88 -0.22 -2.44
CA LEU A 330 12.20 1.08 -2.31
C LEU A 330 10.75 1.06 -2.84
N CYS A 331 10.05 -0.06 -2.67
CA CYS A 331 8.64 -0.20 -3.01
C CYS A 331 7.73 0.74 -2.18
N PRO A 332 6.90 1.60 -2.79
CA PRO A 332 6.06 2.58 -2.09
C PRO A 332 4.77 2.00 -1.48
N ARG A 333 4.55 0.68 -1.54
CA ARG A 333 3.27 0.03 -1.21
C ARG A 333 2.83 0.28 0.24
N ALA A 334 3.79 0.50 1.15
CA ALA A 334 3.58 0.75 2.57
C ALA A 334 2.51 -0.17 3.21
N ILE A 335 2.66 -1.48 2.98
CA ILE A 335 1.84 -2.49 3.64
C ILE A 335 2.05 -2.42 5.15
N TYR A 336 1.00 -2.65 5.93
CA TYR A 336 1.16 -2.75 7.37
C TYR A 336 1.95 -4.00 7.73
N HIS A 337 2.81 -3.86 8.74
CA HIS A 337 3.37 -5.03 9.41
C HIS A 337 2.32 -5.61 10.35
N TYR A 338 2.21 -6.94 10.34
CA TYR A 338 1.49 -7.65 11.38
C TYR A 338 2.48 -8.04 12.46
N TRP A 339 2.12 -7.77 13.71
CA TRP A 339 2.93 -8.04 14.88
C TRP A 339 2.28 -9.16 15.69
N ARG A 340 3.09 -10.13 16.14
CA ARG A 340 2.67 -11.04 17.21
C ARG A 340 2.73 -10.32 18.53
N GLU A 341 1.78 -10.61 19.42
CA GLU A 341 1.82 -10.08 20.78
C GLU A 341 3.07 -10.55 21.55
N ALA A 342 3.64 -11.70 21.19
CA ALA A 342 4.93 -12.16 21.71
C ALA A 342 6.10 -11.19 21.42
N TRP A 343 5.98 -10.34 20.40
CA TRP A 343 6.97 -9.33 20.02
C TRP A 343 6.71 -7.97 20.67
N LEU A 344 5.65 -7.86 21.47
CA LEU A 344 5.19 -6.61 22.07
C LEU A 344 5.23 -6.71 23.59
N ARG A 345 5.23 -5.55 24.25
CA ARG A 345 4.98 -5.35 25.68
C ARG A 345 4.01 -4.18 25.82
N ARG A 346 3.09 -4.22 26.78
CA ARG A 346 2.31 -3.03 27.13
C ARG A 346 3.30 -1.95 27.59
N ALA A 347 3.16 -0.74 27.06
CA ALA A 347 3.88 0.42 27.59
C ALA A 347 3.20 0.82 28.91
N GLU A 348 4.00 1.12 29.93
CA GLU A 348 3.50 1.62 31.22
C GLU A 348 2.92 3.03 31.09
#